data_AF-A0A1J5LNA2-F1
#
_entry.id   AF-A0A1J5LNA2-F1
#
_cell.length_a   1.000
_cell.length_b   1.000
_cell.length_c   1.000
_cell.angle_alpha   90.00
_cell.angle_beta   90.00
_cell.angle_gamma   90.00
#
_symmetry.space_group_name_H-M   'P 1'
#
loop_
_entity.id
_entity.type
_entity.pdbx_description
1 polymer ?
#
loop_
_entity_poly.entity_id
_entity_poly.type
_entity_poly.pdbx_seq_one_letter_code
_entity_poly.pdbx_strand_id
1 'polypeptide(L)'
;MVSFYRGGGKGKGKDHDDDCGGGGMPCFTPGVRLATKRGALAVEDLRPGDMLQTADNGYQPVLWVGRRDLTPAELDLMPELRPIKIRPDSPLGNSGAILVSPQHRFFIRRALLGDLSSLRESFLRARLICQVAPQTASVQTTDRGISYLHVLTPRHEVIFADGVATETLWPGPMALRGLSARDQHELFTLFPDLEAVMTAGASRKIDDDRALVRSAYGALARPDLTGADLRALNFKPQ
;
A
#
# COMPACT_ATOMS: atom_id res chain seq x y z
N MET A 1 25.99 -48.75 32.05
CA MET A 1 26.36 -47.68 33.01
C MET A 1 26.14 -46.35 32.31
N VAL A 2 25.08 -45.62 32.71
CA VAL A 2 24.98 -44.13 32.83
C VAL A 2 25.42 -43.29 31.61
N SER A 3 24.73 -42.29 31.06
CA SER A 3 23.47 -41.58 31.32
C SER A 3 23.43 -40.40 30.31
N PHE A 4 22.24 -40.11 29.77
CA PHE A 4 21.66 -38.80 29.40
C PHE A 4 22.55 -37.65 28.90
N TYR A 5 22.15 -37.03 27.77
CA TYR A 5 21.83 -35.59 27.61
C TYR A 5 20.99 -35.46 26.31
N ARG A 6 19.67 -35.16 26.38
CA ARG A 6 19.03 -33.82 26.33
C ARG A 6 19.08 -33.25 24.89
N GLY A 7 18.02 -32.77 24.24
CA GLY A 7 16.64 -32.44 24.59
C GLY A 7 16.13 -31.59 23.41
N GLY A 8 14.84 -31.73 23.07
CA GLY A 8 14.22 -31.03 21.95
C GLY A 8 14.26 -29.51 22.08
N GLY A 9 14.28 -28.84 20.93
CA GLY A 9 14.21 -27.38 20.83
C GLY A 9 13.64 -26.98 19.47
N LYS A 10 12.36 -26.60 19.49
CA LYS A 10 11.54 -26.09 18.39
C LYS A 10 12.33 -25.25 17.39
N GLY A 11 12.33 -25.68 16.12
CA GLY A 11 12.64 -24.81 15.00
C GLY A 11 11.62 -23.67 14.96
N LYS A 12 11.98 -22.51 15.51
CA LYS A 12 11.31 -21.26 15.17
C LYS A 12 11.65 -20.98 13.71
N GLY A 13 10.72 -21.27 12.82
CA GLY A 13 10.71 -20.67 11.49
C GLY A 13 10.68 -19.16 11.68
N LYS A 14 11.85 -18.54 11.55
CA LYS A 14 11.95 -17.11 11.32
C LYS A 14 11.70 -16.95 9.83
N ASP A 15 10.49 -16.52 9.49
CA ASP A 15 10.21 -15.96 8.18
C ASP A 15 10.88 -14.58 8.15
N HIS A 16 12.20 -14.58 7.94
CA HIS A 16 12.96 -13.40 7.53
C HIS A 16 12.72 -13.24 6.02
N ASP A 17 11.63 -12.56 5.66
CA ASP A 17 11.54 -11.87 4.37
C ASP A 17 12.34 -10.55 4.51
N ASP A 18 13.66 -10.69 4.77
CA ASP A 18 14.64 -9.62 4.59
C ASP A 18 15.02 -9.62 3.10
N ASP A 19 14.19 -8.96 2.29
CA ASP A 19 14.56 -8.57 0.93
C ASP A 19 14.77 -7.05 0.90
N CYS A 20 16.05 -6.66 0.92
CA CYS A 20 16.50 -5.31 0.61
C CYS A 20 16.35 -5.08 -0.90
N GLY A 21 15.13 -4.76 -1.34
CA GLY A 21 14.85 -4.42 -2.74
C GLY A 21 13.44 -3.83 -2.91
N GLY A 22 13.36 -2.52 -3.16
CA GLY A 22 12.17 -1.87 -3.74
C GLY A 22 10.90 -1.80 -2.89
N GLY A 23 10.96 -1.15 -1.72
CA GLY A 23 9.77 -0.80 -0.95
C GLY A 23 8.94 0.32 -1.61
N GLY A 24 8.19 0.00 -2.66
CA GLY A 24 7.30 0.95 -3.34
C GLY A 24 6.26 1.57 -2.39
N MET A 25 6.00 2.86 -2.54
CA MET A 25 4.87 3.52 -1.88
C MET A 25 3.54 3.12 -2.52
N PRO A 26 2.40 3.20 -1.81
CA PRO A 26 1.10 3.17 -2.46
C PRO A 26 0.94 4.43 -3.33
N CYS A 27 0.70 4.20 -4.63
CA CYS A 27 0.53 5.27 -5.61
C CYS A 27 -0.61 4.95 -6.57
N PHE A 28 -1.31 5.99 -6.99
CA PHE A 28 -2.19 5.95 -8.15
C PHE A 28 -1.39 6.28 -9.42
N THR A 29 -1.91 5.92 -10.58
CA THR A 29 -1.42 6.45 -11.87
C THR A 29 -2.43 7.46 -12.42
N PRO A 30 -2.03 8.33 -13.37
CA PRO A 30 -2.96 9.22 -14.04
C PRO A 30 -4.17 8.49 -14.62
N GLY A 31 -5.31 9.16 -14.65
CA GLY A 31 -6.60 8.66 -15.12
C GLY A 31 -7.43 7.92 -14.07
N VAL A 32 -6.85 7.53 -12.93
CA VAL A 32 -7.62 6.95 -11.82
C VAL A 32 -8.50 8.03 -11.21
N ARG A 33 -9.80 7.77 -11.09
CA ARG A 33 -10.75 8.77 -10.58
C ARG A 33 -11.15 8.51 -9.14
N LEU A 34 -10.91 9.47 -8.27
CA LEU A 34 -11.25 9.43 -6.85
C LEU A 34 -12.62 10.04 -6.60
N ALA A 35 -13.43 9.41 -5.74
CA ALA A 35 -14.71 9.96 -5.32
C ALA A 35 -14.49 11.18 -4.43
N THR A 36 -14.97 12.34 -4.88
CA THR A 36 -14.89 13.60 -4.12
C THR A 36 -16.28 14.19 -3.88
N LYS A 37 -16.37 15.22 -3.04
CA LYS A 37 -17.62 15.98 -2.81
C LYS A 37 -18.18 16.61 -4.08
N ARG A 38 -17.34 16.83 -5.10
CA ARG A 38 -17.71 17.44 -6.39
C ARG A 38 -17.96 16.40 -7.49
N GLY A 39 -17.97 15.12 -7.16
CA GLY A 39 -18.02 14.01 -8.10
C GLY A 39 -16.67 13.29 -8.24
N ALA A 40 -16.57 12.38 -9.19
CA ALA A 40 -15.33 11.65 -9.46
C ALA A 40 -14.31 12.57 -10.15
N LEU A 41 -13.13 12.77 -9.54
CA LEU A 41 -12.06 13.61 -10.07
C LEU A 41 -10.83 12.75 -10.37
N ALA A 42 -10.15 13.00 -11.49
CA ALA A 42 -8.89 12.33 -11.79
C ALA A 42 -7.83 12.69 -10.75
N VAL A 43 -7.01 11.72 -10.34
CA VAL A 43 -6.01 11.92 -9.27
C VAL A 43 -4.98 13.00 -9.61
N GLU A 44 -4.65 13.17 -10.89
CA GLU A 44 -3.75 14.22 -11.38
C GLU A 44 -4.33 15.64 -11.32
N ASP A 45 -5.66 15.76 -11.21
CA ASP A 45 -6.36 17.04 -11.07
C ASP A 45 -6.65 17.41 -9.62
N LEU A 46 -6.40 16.49 -8.69
CA LEU A 46 -6.65 16.65 -7.26
C LEU A 46 -5.72 17.70 -6.64
N ARG A 47 -6.25 18.57 -5.79
CA ARG A 47 -5.49 19.63 -5.12
C ARG A 47 -5.68 19.58 -3.60
N PRO A 48 -4.70 20.07 -2.82
CA PRO A 48 -4.92 20.32 -1.40
C PRO A 48 -6.19 21.13 -1.14
N GLY A 49 -7.01 20.69 -0.19
CA GLY A 49 -8.32 21.23 0.12
C GLY A 49 -9.50 20.55 -0.60
N ASP A 50 -9.27 19.75 -1.66
CA ASP A 50 -10.34 18.93 -2.24
C ASP A 50 -10.82 17.90 -1.21
N MET A 51 -12.13 17.59 -1.23
CA MET A 51 -12.78 16.78 -0.21
C MET A 51 -13.03 15.36 -0.74
N LEU A 52 -12.24 14.39 -0.29
CA LEU A 52 -12.37 12.97 -0.65
C LEU A 52 -13.45 12.28 0.15
N GLN A 53 -14.26 11.44 -0.52
CA GLN A 53 -15.19 10.55 0.15
C GLN A 53 -14.41 9.41 0.82
N THR A 54 -14.55 9.29 2.14
CA THR A 54 -13.97 8.19 2.92
C THR A 54 -15.05 7.20 3.37
N ALA A 55 -14.64 5.98 3.71
CA ALA A 55 -15.56 4.96 4.20
C ALA A 55 -16.05 5.22 5.64
N ASP A 56 -15.19 5.78 6.50
CA ASP A 56 -15.42 5.84 7.95
C ASP A 56 -15.70 7.26 8.46
N ASN A 57 -15.08 8.28 7.86
CA ASN A 57 -14.99 9.63 8.42
C ASN A 57 -15.68 10.69 7.55
N GLY A 58 -16.61 10.29 6.68
CA GLY A 58 -17.29 11.20 5.75
C GLY A 58 -16.32 11.81 4.73
N TYR A 59 -16.49 13.09 4.40
CA TYR A 59 -15.57 13.77 3.48
C TYR A 59 -14.35 14.31 4.23
N GLN A 60 -13.14 13.96 3.78
CA GLN A 60 -11.88 14.41 4.38
C GLN A 60 -11.06 15.25 3.39
N PRO A 61 -10.39 16.32 3.85
CA PRO A 61 -9.60 17.18 2.97
C PRO A 61 -8.31 16.49 2.55
N VAL A 62 -7.95 16.64 1.28
CA VAL A 62 -6.60 16.34 0.79
C VAL A 62 -5.66 17.38 1.39
N LEU A 63 -4.60 16.93 2.07
CA LEU A 63 -3.57 17.82 2.61
C LEU A 63 -2.40 17.98 1.66
N TRP A 64 -2.07 16.92 0.93
CA TRP A 64 -0.91 16.90 0.05
C TRP A 64 -1.11 15.90 -1.09
N VAL A 65 -0.58 16.27 -2.26
CA VAL A 65 -0.51 15.40 -3.44
C VAL A 65 0.93 15.38 -3.94
N GLY A 66 1.57 14.22 -3.85
CA GLY A 66 2.92 14.01 -4.36
C GLY A 66 2.91 13.40 -5.75
N ARG A 67 3.96 13.66 -6.53
CA ARG A 67 4.14 13.05 -7.85
C ARG A 67 5.57 12.57 -8.03
N ARG A 68 5.72 11.34 -8.50
CA ARG A 68 7.00 10.74 -8.91
C ARG A 68 6.87 10.16 -10.31
N ASP A 69 7.66 10.70 -11.23
CA ASP A 69 7.77 10.18 -12.58
C ASP A 69 8.95 9.21 -12.66
N LEU A 70 8.72 8.01 -13.21
CA LEU A 70 9.73 6.99 -13.46
C LEU A 70 9.90 6.80 -14.96
N THR A 71 11.13 6.87 -15.42
CA THR A 71 11.51 6.59 -16.81
C THR A 71 11.49 5.08 -17.10
N PRO A 72 11.43 4.65 -18.38
CA PRO A 72 11.59 3.24 -18.74
C PRO A 72 12.89 2.63 -18.20
N ALA A 73 14.00 3.38 -18.28
CA ALA A 73 15.30 2.92 -17.80
C ALA A 73 15.29 2.66 -16.29
N GLU A 74 14.65 3.52 -15.50
CA GLU A 74 14.47 3.29 -14.06
C GLU A 74 13.61 2.06 -13.78
N LEU A 75 12.55 1.83 -14.58
CA LEU A 75 11.69 0.64 -14.44
C LEU A 75 12.37 -0.65 -14.89
N ASP A 76 13.40 -0.57 -15.74
CA ASP A 76 14.23 -1.72 -16.11
C ASP A 76 15.26 -2.05 -15.03
N LEU A 77 15.79 -1.03 -14.35
CA LEU A 77 16.67 -1.19 -13.19
C LEU A 77 15.91 -1.64 -11.93
N MET A 78 14.65 -1.21 -11.78
CA MET A 78 13.78 -1.48 -10.64
C MET A 78 12.45 -2.11 -11.12
N PRO A 79 12.47 -3.34 -11.65
CA PRO A 79 11.28 -4.00 -12.21
C PRO A 79 10.15 -4.20 -11.18
N GLU A 80 10.47 -4.20 -9.89
CA GLU A 80 9.51 -4.27 -8.78
C GLU A 80 8.69 -2.99 -8.58
N LEU A 81 9.04 -1.89 -9.27
CA LEU A 81 8.24 -0.66 -9.33
C LEU A 81 7.27 -0.64 -10.51
N ARG A 82 7.25 -1.67 -11.36
CA ARG A 82 6.32 -1.74 -12.49
C ARG A 82 4.87 -1.83 -12.00
N PRO A 83 3.94 -1.09 -12.61
CA PRO A 83 2.59 -0.98 -12.09
C PRO A 83 1.81 -2.29 -12.28
N ILE A 84 0.84 -2.50 -11.40
CA ILE A 84 -0.12 -3.60 -11.48
C ILE A 84 -1.40 -3.08 -12.11
N LYS A 85 -1.84 -3.72 -13.19
CA LYS A 85 -3.15 -3.50 -13.79
C LYS A 85 -4.12 -4.48 -13.18
N ILE A 86 -5.23 -3.98 -12.65
CA ILE A 86 -6.34 -4.77 -12.15
C ILE A 86 -7.54 -4.50 -13.07
N ARG A 87 -8.07 -5.56 -13.66
CA ARG A 87 -9.18 -5.51 -14.62
C ARG A 87 -10.53 -5.35 -13.92
N PRO A 88 -11.58 -4.83 -14.60
CA PRO A 88 -12.90 -4.64 -14.00
C PRO A 88 -13.63 -5.95 -13.64
N ASP A 89 -13.23 -7.08 -14.25
CA ASP A 89 -13.70 -8.42 -13.90
C ASP A 89 -12.98 -9.02 -12.68
N SER A 90 -12.12 -8.24 -12.02
CA SER A 90 -11.50 -8.64 -10.76
C SER A 90 -12.54 -8.74 -9.63
N PRO A 91 -12.26 -9.53 -8.60
CA PRO A 91 -13.19 -9.67 -7.48
C PRO A 91 -13.30 -8.38 -6.63
N LEU A 92 -12.53 -7.32 -6.93
CA LEU A 92 -12.64 -6.04 -6.25
C LEU A 92 -13.87 -5.22 -6.65
N GLY A 93 -14.49 -5.51 -7.79
CA GLY A 93 -15.66 -4.77 -8.28
C GLY A 93 -15.36 -3.36 -8.79
N ASN A 94 -14.14 -3.11 -9.28
CA ASN A 94 -13.78 -1.85 -9.90
C ASN A 94 -14.53 -1.62 -11.22
N SER A 95 -15.00 -0.39 -11.44
CA SER A 95 -15.82 -0.01 -12.61
C SER A 95 -15.08 0.00 -13.94
N GLY A 96 -13.75 0.13 -13.90
CA GLY A 96 -12.85 0.11 -15.05
C GLY A 96 -11.49 -0.44 -14.65
N ALA A 97 -10.62 -0.72 -15.62
CA ALA A 97 -9.28 -1.19 -15.32
C ALA A 97 -8.50 -0.10 -14.57
N ILE A 98 -7.93 -0.44 -13.42
CA ILE A 98 -7.13 0.46 -12.59
C ILE A 98 -5.67 0.05 -12.66
N LEU A 99 -4.77 1.04 -12.75
CA LEU A 99 -3.33 0.85 -12.76
C LEU A 99 -2.76 1.53 -11.51
N VAL A 100 -2.00 0.78 -10.70
CA VAL A 100 -1.48 1.27 -9.41
C VAL A 100 -0.10 0.70 -9.12
N SER A 101 0.60 1.26 -8.14
CA SER A 101 1.87 0.69 -7.70
C SER A 101 1.68 -0.69 -7.03
N PRO A 102 2.71 -1.56 -7.02
CA PRO A 102 2.62 -2.91 -6.45
C PRO A 102 2.25 -2.99 -4.97
N GLN A 103 2.60 -1.97 -4.17
CA GLN A 103 2.31 -1.94 -2.74
C GLN A 103 0.98 -1.26 -2.40
N HIS A 104 0.25 -0.75 -3.40
CA HIS A 104 -1.06 -0.12 -3.21
C HIS A 104 -2.06 -1.10 -2.60
N ARG A 105 -2.76 -0.70 -1.53
CA ARG A 105 -3.72 -1.56 -0.85
C ARG A 105 -5.15 -1.35 -1.33
N PHE A 106 -5.83 -2.47 -1.53
CA PHE A 106 -7.26 -2.52 -1.74
C PHE A 106 -7.95 -3.06 -0.50
N PHE A 107 -9.08 -2.47 -0.18
CA PHE A 107 -9.93 -2.91 0.91
C PHE A 107 -10.70 -4.15 0.48
N ILE A 108 -10.56 -5.23 1.24
CA ILE A 108 -11.25 -6.50 0.98
C ILE A 108 -12.29 -6.74 2.07
N ARG A 109 -13.54 -6.98 1.65
CA ARG A 109 -14.64 -7.39 2.53
C ARG A 109 -14.65 -8.89 2.76
N ARG A 110 -15.17 -9.30 3.92
CA ARG A 110 -15.35 -10.69 4.36
C ARG A 110 -15.95 -11.62 3.29
N ALA A 111 -16.90 -11.14 2.47
CA ALA A 111 -17.54 -11.95 1.43
C ALA A 111 -16.58 -12.44 0.32
N LEU A 112 -15.50 -11.70 0.06
CA LEU A 112 -14.47 -12.09 -0.90
C LEU A 112 -13.50 -13.14 -0.34
N LEU A 113 -13.45 -13.30 0.98
CA LEU A 113 -12.50 -14.14 1.71
C LEU A 113 -13.07 -15.54 2.03
N GLY A 114 -14.30 -15.85 1.60
CA GLY A 114 -14.94 -17.15 1.85
C GLY A 114 -15.22 -17.42 3.33
N ASP A 115 -15.03 -18.68 3.76
CA ASP A 115 -15.33 -19.18 5.11
C ASP A 115 -14.33 -18.73 6.19
N LEU A 116 -13.46 -17.77 5.86
CA LEU A 116 -12.53 -17.09 6.77
C LEU A 116 -13.30 -16.08 7.66
N SER A 117 -14.25 -16.61 8.41
CA SER A 117 -15.18 -15.90 9.29
C SER A 117 -14.51 -15.07 10.40
N SER A 118 -13.21 -15.25 10.63
CA SER A 118 -12.40 -14.49 11.59
C SER A 118 -11.72 -13.25 11.01
N LEU A 119 -11.67 -13.08 9.69
CA LEU A 119 -11.00 -11.93 9.07
C LEU A 119 -11.90 -10.70 9.10
N ARG A 120 -11.43 -9.69 9.86
CA ARG A 120 -11.96 -8.34 9.84
C ARG A 120 -11.66 -7.67 8.49
N GLU A 121 -12.36 -6.60 8.19
CA GLU A 121 -12.01 -5.68 7.10
C GLU A 121 -10.50 -5.43 7.06
N SER A 122 -9.87 -5.79 5.93
CA SER A 122 -8.40 -5.81 5.82
C SER A 122 -7.96 -5.29 4.47
N PHE A 123 -6.68 -4.94 4.39
CA PHE A 123 -6.02 -4.54 3.17
C PHE A 123 -5.29 -5.70 2.49
N LEU A 124 -5.40 -5.76 1.17
CA LEU A 124 -4.62 -6.63 0.29
C LEU A 124 -3.82 -5.78 -0.72
N ARG A 125 -2.52 -6.01 -0.81
CA ARG A 125 -1.65 -5.27 -1.73
C ARG A 125 -1.83 -5.73 -3.18
N ALA A 126 -1.76 -4.81 -4.13
CA ALA A 126 -1.93 -5.08 -5.56
C ALA A 126 -1.03 -6.22 -6.08
N ARG A 127 0.24 -6.27 -5.67
CA ARG A 127 1.16 -7.36 -6.04
C ARG A 127 0.68 -8.76 -5.61
N LEU A 128 -0.04 -8.84 -4.50
CA LEU A 128 -0.60 -10.11 -4.01
C LEU A 128 -1.87 -10.47 -4.77
N ILE A 129 -2.59 -9.48 -5.30
CA ILE A 129 -3.74 -9.72 -6.20
C ILE A 129 -3.31 -10.46 -7.46
N CYS A 130 -2.13 -10.14 -8.02
CA CYS A 130 -1.54 -10.91 -9.12
C CYS A 130 -1.32 -12.39 -8.77
N GLN A 131 -1.14 -12.73 -7.49
CA GLN A 131 -0.93 -14.11 -7.06
C GLN A 131 -2.26 -14.83 -6.82
N VAL A 132 -3.26 -14.15 -6.23
CA VAL A 132 -4.58 -14.76 -5.94
C VAL A 132 -5.53 -14.76 -7.14
N ALA A 133 -5.38 -13.82 -8.07
CA ALA A 133 -6.28 -13.63 -9.21
C ALA A 133 -5.50 -13.26 -10.48
N PRO A 134 -4.53 -14.09 -10.93
CA PRO A 134 -3.63 -13.80 -12.05
C PRO A 134 -4.36 -13.54 -13.38
N GLN A 135 -5.58 -14.08 -13.54
CA GLN A 135 -6.41 -13.85 -14.72
C GLN A 135 -6.98 -12.43 -14.80
N THR A 136 -7.04 -11.72 -13.67
CA THR A 136 -7.65 -10.39 -13.55
C THR A 136 -6.67 -9.31 -13.11
N ALA A 137 -5.45 -9.68 -12.72
CA ALA A 137 -4.41 -8.75 -12.32
C ALA A 137 -3.02 -9.15 -12.85
N SER A 138 -2.31 -8.22 -13.46
CA SER A 138 -0.97 -8.48 -14.03
C SER A 138 -0.04 -7.28 -13.95
N VAL A 139 1.26 -7.56 -13.83
CA VAL A 139 2.32 -6.55 -13.95
C VAL A 139 2.31 -6.00 -15.38
N GLN A 140 2.37 -4.68 -15.54
CA GLN A 140 2.46 -4.04 -16.84
C GLN A 140 3.89 -3.59 -17.12
N THR A 141 4.33 -3.79 -18.35
CA THR A 141 5.50 -3.11 -18.91
C THR A 141 5.06 -1.81 -19.58
N THR A 142 5.90 -0.80 -19.55
CA THR A 142 5.65 0.49 -20.19
C THR A 142 6.92 0.98 -20.86
N ASP A 143 6.79 1.36 -22.13
CA ASP A 143 7.85 1.91 -22.98
C ASP A 143 8.03 3.42 -22.80
N ARG A 144 7.07 4.10 -22.16
CA ARG A 144 7.07 5.55 -21.93
C ARG A 144 7.31 5.95 -20.48
N GLY A 145 7.52 4.98 -19.58
CA GLY A 145 7.63 5.22 -18.14
C GLY A 145 6.26 5.25 -17.47
N ILE A 146 6.23 5.64 -16.20
CA ILE A 146 4.99 5.75 -15.42
C ILE A 146 5.05 6.93 -14.46
N SER A 147 3.92 7.61 -14.30
CA SER A 147 3.72 8.63 -13.26
C SER A 147 2.99 8.02 -12.08
N TYR A 148 3.52 8.24 -10.89
CA TYR A 148 2.93 7.83 -9.63
C TYR A 148 2.49 9.03 -8.81
N LEU A 149 1.24 9.02 -8.36
CA LEU A 149 0.65 10.07 -7.55
C LEU A 149 0.30 9.54 -6.17
N HIS A 150 0.63 10.32 -5.15
CA HIS A 150 0.36 10.02 -3.75
C HIS A 150 -0.61 11.03 -3.20
N VAL A 151 -1.56 10.57 -2.39
CA VAL A 151 -2.58 11.45 -1.80
C VAL A 151 -2.58 11.26 -0.30
N LEU A 152 -2.35 12.34 0.45
CA LEU A 152 -2.30 12.33 1.90
C LEU A 152 -3.45 13.14 2.49
N THR A 153 -4.02 12.64 3.56
CA THR A 153 -5.15 13.22 4.32
C THR A 153 -4.74 13.42 5.78
N PRO A 154 -5.56 14.01 6.67
CA PRO A 154 -5.18 14.23 8.08
C PRO A 154 -4.88 12.95 8.87
N ARG A 155 -5.38 11.82 8.40
CA ARG A 155 -5.10 10.47 8.87
C ARG A 155 -5.16 9.53 7.69
N HIS A 156 -4.72 8.29 7.87
CA HIS A 156 -4.92 7.26 6.86
C HIS A 156 -6.40 6.94 6.70
N GLU A 157 -6.91 6.98 5.47
CA GLU A 157 -8.32 6.75 5.16
C GLU A 157 -8.51 5.61 4.16
N VAL A 158 -9.66 4.95 4.24
CA VAL A 158 -10.20 4.13 3.15
C VAL A 158 -11.02 5.06 2.25
N ILE A 159 -10.63 5.16 0.97
CA ILE A 159 -11.27 6.02 -0.04
C ILE A 159 -11.78 5.20 -1.23
N PHE A 160 -12.51 5.82 -2.14
CA PHE A 160 -13.04 5.15 -3.33
C PHE A 160 -12.38 5.66 -4.59
N ALA A 161 -11.77 4.76 -5.37
CA ALA A 161 -11.12 5.03 -6.64
C ALA A 161 -11.75 4.13 -7.72
N ASP A 162 -12.29 4.72 -8.80
CA ASP A 162 -12.99 4.01 -9.87
C ASP A 162 -13.96 2.92 -9.39
N GLY A 163 -14.70 3.21 -8.31
CA GLY A 163 -15.71 2.33 -7.71
C GLY A 163 -15.19 1.27 -6.74
N VAL A 164 -13.88 1.13 -6.56
CA VAL A 164 -13.27 0.21 -5.57
C VAL A 164 -12.78 0.96 -4.34
N ALA A 165 -12.93 0.35 -3.16
CA ALA A 165 -12.39 0.86 -1.92
C ALA A 165 -10.88 0.57 -1.80
N THR A 166 -10.10 1.60 -1.51
CA THR A 166 -8.64 1.60 -1.49
C THR A 166 -8.11 2.56 -0.41
N GLU A 167 -6.84 2.94 -0.45
CA GLU A 167 -6.20 3.73 0.61
C GLU A 167 -5.70 5.12 0.14
N THR A 168 -5.59 6.03 1.09
CA THR A 168 -4.68 7.18 1.00
C THR A 168 -3.25 6.75 1.35
N LEU A 169 -2.24 7.59 1.10
CA LEU A 169 -0.88 7.31 1.55
C LEU A 169 -0.82 7.15 3.07
N TRP A 170 -0.23 6.04 3.52
CA TRP A 170 0.35 5.94 4.86
C TRP A 170 1.85 6.23 4.76
N PRO A 171 2.38 7.30 5.38
CA PRO A 171 3.77 7.72 5.27
C PRO A 171 4.68 6.84 6.14
N GLY A 172 4.68 5.53 5.87
CA GLY A 172 5.54 4.57 6.53
C GLY A 172 7.03 4.81 6.26
N PRO A 173 7.94 4.15 6.98
CA PRO A 173 9.38 4.41 6.88
C PRO A 173 9.93 4.24 5.45
N MET A 174 9.52 3.16 4.77
CA MET A 174 9.90 2.93 3.36
C MET A 174 9.28 3.97 2.43
N ALA A 175 8.08 4.45 2.75
CA ALA A 175 7.42 5.49 1.97
C ALA A 175 8.19 6.80 2.04
N LEU A 176 8.49 7.25 3.26
CA LEU A 176 9.26 8.47 3.49
C LEU A 176 10.63 8.42 2.81
N ARG A 177 11.34 7.28 2.86
CA ARG A 177 12.63 7.08 2.17
C ARG A 177 12.52 7.13 0.64
N GLY A 178 11.36 6.78 0.09
CA GLY A 178 11.13 6.77 -1.36
C GLY A 178 10.70 8.12 -1.95
N LEU A 179 10.43 9.12 -1.12
CA LEU A 179 10.09 10.49 -1.52
C LEU A 179 11.33 11.29 -1.92
N SER A 180 11.16 12.28 -2.79
CA SER A 180 12.23 13.24 -3.09
C SER A 180 12.53 14.11 -1.86
N ALA A 181 13.71 14.73 -1.80
CA ALA A 181 14.05 15.65 -0.70
C ALA A 181 13.06 16.83 -0.60
N ARG A 182 12.52 17.29 -1.75
CA ARG A 182 11.48 18.31 -1.80
C ARG A 182 10.18 17.81 -1.18
N ASP A 183 9.69 16.64 -1.59
CA ASP A 183 8.45 16.07 -1.08
C ASP A 183 8.57 15.75 0.41
N GLN A 184 9.73 15.26 0.86
CA GLN A 184 10.03 15.07 2.28
C GLN A 184 9.92 16.39 3.05
N HIS A 185 10.53 17.46 2.55
CA HIS A 185 10.48 18.77 3.20
C HIS A 185 9.05 19.33 3.30
N GLU A 186 8.26 19.22 2.22
CA GLU A 186 6.85 19.61 2.23
C GLU A 186 6.05 18.79 3.25
N LEU A 187 6.26 17.47 3.27
CA LEU A 187 5.55 16.57 4.18
C LEU A 187 5.95 16.79 5.65
N PHE A 188 7.23 17.06 5.95
CA PHE A 188 7.68 17.40 7.31
C PHE A 188 7.23 18.79 7.75
N THR A 189 6.98 19.71 6.82
CA THR A 189 6.34 20.99 7.16
C THR A 189 4.90 20.78 7.64
N LEU A 190 4.17 19.83 7.03
CA LEU A 190 2.80 19.48 7.41
C LEU A 190 2.74 18.58 8.66
N PHE A 191 3.71 17.68 8.81
CA PHE A 191 3.81 16.69 9.89
C PHE A 191 5.25 16.62 10.43
N PRO A 192 5.66 17.58 11.29
CA PRO A 192 7.05 17.69 11.77
C PRO A 192 7.56 16.43 12.46
N ASP A 193 6.70 15.72 13.19
CA ASP A 193 7.07 14.51 13.94
C ASP A 193 7.51 13.34 13.03
N LEU A 194 7.21 13.37 11.73
CA LEU A 194 7.67 12.36 10.78
C LEU A 194 9.17 12.48 10.45
N GLU A 195 9.81 13.61 10.73
CA GLU A 195 11.26 13.77 10.54
C GLU A 195 12.07 12.83 11.45
N ALA A 196 11.56 12.57 12.66
CA ALA A 196 12.18 11.64 13.62
C ALA A 196 12.17 10.17 13.15
N VAL A 197 11.28 9.82 12.21
CA VAL A 197 11.24 8.49 11.59
C VAL A 197 12.42 8.31 10.65
N MET A 198 12.82 9.35 9.94
CA MET A 198 13.93 9.32 8.99
C MET A 198 15.28 9.38 9.67
N THR A 199 15.45 10.29 10.64
CA THR A 199 16.75 10.53 11.29
C THR A 199 17.23 9.36 12.15
N ALA A 200 16.32 8.62 12.77
CA ALA A 200 16.70 7.51 13.66
C ALA A 200 16.59 6.11 13.02
N GLY A 201 16.36 6.05 11.69
CA GLY A 201 16.25 4.82 10.90
C GLY A 201 17.58 4.11 10.54
N ALA A 202 18.74 4.64 10.96
CA ALA A 202 20.06 4.06 10.66
C ALA A 202 20.49 2.93 11.64
N SER A 203 19.82 2.76 12.79
CA SER A 203 20.19 1.74 13.79
C SER A 203 19.02 1.06 14.49
N ARG A 204 17.77 1.36 14.11
CA ARG A 204 16.55 0.79 14.72
C ARG A 204 15.90 -0.24 13.83
N LYS A 205 15.09 -1.13 14.42
CA LYS A 205 14.31 -2.11 13.66
C LYS A 205 13.15 -1.42 12.95
N ILE A 206 12.73 -1.96 11.80
CA ILE A 206 11.62 -1.43 10.99
C ILE A 206 10.32 -1.31 11.80
N ASP A 207 10.07 -2.25 12.73
CA ASP A 207 8.89 -2.22 13.60
C ASP A 207 8.85 -0.99 14.52
N ASP A 208 10.02 -0.55 14.99
CA ASP A 208 10.16 0.64 15.83
C ASP A 208 9.84 1.90 14.99
N ASP A 209 10.35 1.97 13.76
CA ASP A 209 10.08 3.08 12.86
C ASP A 209 8.59 3.15 12.47
N ARG A 210 7.90 2.00 12.29
CA ARG A 210 6.44 1.98 12.07
C ARG A 210 5.67 2.43 13.30
N ALA A 211 6.12 2.11 14.51
CA ALA A 211 5.49 2.59 15.74
C ALA A 211 5.59 4.11 15.87
N LEU A 212 6.70 4.71 15.43
CA LEU A 212 6.84 6.17 15.40
C LEU A 212 5.89 6.83 14.40
N VAL A 213 5.76 6.29 13.19
CA VAL A 213 4.77 6.79 12.22
C VAL A 213 3.35 6.71 12.81
N ARG A 214 3.02 5.64 13.53
CA ARG A 214 1.71 5.53 14.21
C ARG A 214 1.51 6.62 15.26
N SER A 215 2.56 7.03 15.96
CA SER A 215 2.51 8.11 16.93
C SER A 215 2.43 9.49 16.28
N ALA A 216 3.16 9.71 15.18
CA ALA A 216 3.29 11.00 14.52
C ALA A 216 2.13 11.33 13.56
N TYR A 217 1.64 10.33 12.82
CA TYR A 217 0.60 10.50 11.79
C TYR A 217 -0.67 9.68 12.09
N GLY A 218 -0.52 8.55 12.76
CA GLY A 218 -1.62 7.64 13.05
C GLY A 218 -1.45 6.25 12.44
N ALA A 219 -2.30 5.32 12.87
CA ALA A 219 -2.30 3.95 12.37
C ALA A 219 -2.90 3.84 10.96
N LEU A 220 -2.67 2.69 10.32
CA LEU A 220 -3.41 2.31 9.12
C LEU A 220 -4.90 2.20 9.46
N ALA A 221 -5.75 2.67 8.54
CA ALA A 221 -7.21 2.61 8.65
C ALA A 221 -7.75 1.18 8.83
N ARG A 222 -7.07 0.20 8.22
CA ARG A 222 -7.32 -1.24 8.36
C ARG A 222 -5.99 -1.99 8.44
N PRO A 223 -5.92 -3.16 9.09
CA PRO A 223 -4.72 -3.98 9.09
C PRO A 223 -4.42 -4.56 7.70
N ASP A 224 -3.16 -4.85 7.42
CA ASP A 224 -2.75 -5.70 6.30
C ASP A 224 -3.17 -7.15 6.58
N LEU A 225 -3.55 -7.90 5.54
CA LEU A 225 -3.66 -9.37 5.64
C LEU A 225 -2.33 -9.98 6.06
N THR A 226 -2.37 -10.92 7.00
CA THR A 226 -1.19 -11.64 7.48
C THR A 226 -0.80 -12.77 6.53
N GLY A 227 0.44 -13.26 6.64
CA GLY A 227 0.87 -14.44 5.87
C GLY A 227 0.03 -15.69 6.15
N ALA A 228 -0.52 -15.83 7.36
CA ALA A 228 -1.45 -16.91 7.68
C ALA A 228 -2.78 -16.75 6.92
N ASP A 229 -3.30 -15.52 6.85
CA ASP A 229 -4.55 -15.21 6.14
C ASP A 229 -4.40 -15.46 4.64
N LEU A 230 -3.26 -15.07 4.07
CA LEU A 230 -2.91 -15.37 2.69
C LEU A 230 -2.92 -16.88 2.45
N ARG A 231 -2.21 -17.68 3.26
CA ARG A 231 -2.21 -19.15 3.10
C ARG A 231 -3.61 -19.76 3.22
N ALA A 232 -4.45 -19.20 4.10
CA ALA A 232 -5.82 -19.66 4.31
C ALA A 232 -6.78 -19.31 3.16
N LEU A 233 -6.44 -18.33 2.31
CA LEU A 233 -7.16 -18.05 1.06
C LEU A 233 -7.02 -19.15 -0.01
N ASN A 234 -6.37 -20.27 0.32
CA ASN A 234 -6.30 -21.49 -0.47
C ASN A 234 -5.74 -21.22 -1.89
N PHE A 235 -4.46 -20.85 -1.93
CA PHE A 235 -3.65 -20.81 -3.15
C PHE A 235 -3.45 -22.24 -3.71
N LYS A 236 -4.49 -22.81 -4.33
CA LYS A 236 -4.27 -23.90 -5.28
C LYS A 236 -4.03 -23.24 -6.65
N PRO A 237 -2.83 -23.38 -7.25
CA PRO A 237 -2.72 -23.12 -8.68
C PRO A 237 -3.68 -24.10 -9.36
N GLN A 238 -4.62 -23.58 -10.14
CA GLN A 238 -5.28 -24.38 -11.17
C GLN A 238 -4.32 -24.58 -12.34
#